data_AF-A0AB34KAU2-F1
#
_entry.id   AF-A0AB34KAU2-F1
#
_cell.length_a   1.000
_cell.length_b   1.000
_cell.length_c   1.000
_cell.angle_alpha   90.00
_cell.angle_beta   90.00
_cell.angle_gamma   90.00
#
_symmetry.space_group_name_H-M   'P 1'
#
loop_
_entity.id
_entity.type
_entity.pdbx_description
1 polymer ?
#
loop_
_entity_poly.entity_id
_entity_poly.type
_entity_poly.pdbx_seq_one_letter_code
_entity_poly.pdbx_strand_id
1 'polypeptide(L)'
;MPAEPRTSCSTSSSTEDNEDVPLVCEGADCMGSPSPLWYCAKCYCTYCDDCWNQQVPHRPGKGDRDRTPHEQVHPMVARKIGSVFDTTNASDVVERLHQKDKTSKWFGVVRDRYGRPVLEDYGRYEILCAAGAGRRDSAPLQFPRLVSFIGVTNAGKSTLIKLLISLADAEHGGRGFPSPVAGNVADDSIPTSGDVHLYSDPASVGDRHPVMYIDCEGFEGGEKIPL
;
A
#
# COMPACT_ATOMS: atom_id res chain seq x y z
N MET A 1 -41.03 29.41 -8.29
CA MET A 1 -40.61 27.99 -8.26
C MET A 1 -39.14 27.96 -7.93
N PRO A 2 -38.73 27.44 -6.76
CA PRO A 2 -37.32 27.36 -6.40
C PRO A 2 -36.66 26.24 -7.21
N ALA A 3 -35.51 26.54 -7.81
CA ALA A 3 -34.73 25.59 -8.60
C ALA A 3 -34.15 24.51 -7.68
N GLU A 4 -34.31 23.24 -8.06
CA GLU A 4 -33.62 22.12 -7.42
C GLU A 4 -32.11 22.21 -7.70
N PRO A 5 -31.24 22.08 -6.68
CA PRO A 5 -29.81 22.02 -6.91
C PRO A 5 -29.45 20.68 -7.56
N ARG A 6 -28.95 20.75 -8.79
CA ARG A 6 -28.34 19.60 -9.48
C ARG A 6 -26.97 19.32 -8.86
N THR A 7 -26.94 18.58 -7.77
CA THR A 7 -25.74 17.92 -7.25
C THR A 7 -25.89 16.42 -7.45
N SER A 8 -25.57 15.96 -8.65
CA SER A 8 -25.29 14.55 -8.90
C SER A 8 -23.80 14.45 -9.21
N CYS A 9 -23.00 14.04 -8.24
CA CYS A 9 -21.71 13.42 -8.55
C CYS A 9 -22.06 12.21 -9.41
N SER A 10 -21.53 12.17 -10.63
CA SER A 10 -21.82 11.10 -11.58
C SER A 10 -21.34 9.79 -10.96
N THR A 11 -22.28 8.99 -10.46
CA THR A 11 -22.03 7.58 -10.14
C THR A 11 -21.75 6.87 -11.46
N SER A 12 -20.48 6.82 -11.88
CA SER A 12 -20.01 5.80 -12.80
C SER A 12 -20.03 4.48 -12.04
N SER A 13 -21.07 3.69 -12.27
CA SER A 13 -21.05 2.27 -11.97
C SER A 13 -20.19 1.58 -13.02
N SER A 14 -18.93 1.28 -12.72
CA SER A 14 -18.12 0.28 -13.44
C SER A 14 -16.90 -0.02 -12.62
N THR A 15 -16.74 -1.29 -12.27
CA THR A 15 -15.49 -1.91 -11.90
C THR A 15 -14.42 -1.71 -12.98
N GLU A 16 -13.16 -1.65 -12.56
CA GLU A 16 -11.89 -1.74 -13.31
C GLU A 16 -11.16 -0.40 -13.51
N ASP A 17 -9.98 -0.34 -12.87
CA ASP A 17 -8.89 0.63 -12.95
C ASP A 17 -8.78 1.69 -11.84
N ASN A 18 -7.66 1.62 -11.12
CA ASN A 18 -7.19 2.58 -10.10
C ASN A 18 -6.88 4.01 -10.60
N GLU A 19 -7.42 4.37 -11.76
CA GLU A 19 -7.40 5.71 -12.34
C GLU A 19 -8.60 6.55 -11.90
N ASP A 20 -9.55 5.96 -11.17
CA ASP A 20 -10.87 6.53 -10.85
C ASP A 20 -10.91 7.69 -9.84
N VAL A 21 -9.77 8.15 -9.30
CA VAL A 21 -9.78 9.38 -8.48
C VAL A 21 -9.49 10.59 -9.36
N PRO A 22 -10.47 11.51 -9.54
CA PRO A 22 -10.28 12.67 -10.40
C PRO A 22 -9.18 13.59 -9.85
N LEU A 23 -8.26 14.02 -10.72
CA LEU A 23 -7.20 14.99 -10.39
C LEU A 23 -7.60 16.43 -10.76
N VAL A 24 -8.89 16.66 -10.92
CA VAL A 24 -9.47 17.96 -11.24
C VAL A 24 -10.63 18.24 -10.30
N CYS A 25 -10.96 19.51 -10.07
CA CYS A 25 -12.11 19.87 -9.28
C CYS A 25 -13.40 19.60 -10.06
N GLU A 26 -14.34 18.89 -9.43
CA GLU A 26 -15.65 18.53 -10.00
C GLU A 26 -16.76 19.50 -9.58
N GLY A 27 -16.40 20.67 -9.06
CA GLY A 27 -17.37 21.73 -8.78
C GLY A 27 -17.97 22.26 -10.08
N ALA A 28 -19.30 22.24 -10.21
CA ALA A 28 -20.02 22.63 -11.44
C ALA A 28 -19.67 24.03 -11.95
N ASP A 29 -19.41 24.97 -11.03
CA ASP A 29 -19.05 26.37 -11.34
C ASP A 29 -17.56 26.66 -11.09
N CYS A 30 -16.71 25.62 -10.98
CA CYS A 30 -15.29 25.79 -10.70
C CYS A 30 -14.54 26.28 -11.95
N MET A 31 -13.87 27.43 -11.84
CA MET A 31 -13.06 28.00 -12.93
C MET A 31 -11.60 27.51 -12.93
N GLY A 32 -11.26 26.45 -12.19
CA GLY A 32 -9.90 25.92 -12.13
C GLY A 32 -8.96 26.78 -11.28
N SER A 33 -9.32 27.00 -10.02
CA SER A 33 -8.49 27.69 -9.03
C SER A 33 -7.15 26.96 -8.81
N PRO A 34 -6.02 27.67 -8.59
CA PRO A 34 -4.74 27.06 -8.23
C PRO A 34 -4.72 26.49 -6.80
N SER A 35 -5.84 26.57 -6.07
CA SER A 35 -5.97 26.00 -4.73
C SER A 35 -5.78 24.46 -4.73
N PRO A 36 -5.26 23.89 -3.63
CA PRO A 36 -5.16 22.45 -3.43
C PRO A 36 -6.46 21.70 -3.72
N LEU A 37 -6.32 20.47 -4.23
CA LEU A 37 -7.41 19.54 -4.47
C LEU A 37 -7.51 18.53 -3.33
N TRP A 38 -8.74 18.15 -3.02
CA TRP A 38 -9.09 17.20 -1.97
C TRP A 38 -10.10 16.19 -2.47
N TYR A 39 -9.81 14.92 -2.25
CA TYR A 39 -10.69 13.79 -2.51
C TYR A 39 -11.46 13.43 -1.25
N CYS A 40 -12.77 13.17 -1.41
CA CYS A 40 -13.61 12.63 -0.36
C CYS A 40 -13.93 11.16 -0.63
N ALA A 41 -13.43 10.25 0.21
CA ALA A 41 -13.70 8.81 0.07
C ALA A 41 -15.18 8.41 0.27
N LYS A 42 -16.00 9.29 0.86
CA LYS A 42 -17.44 9.05 1.05
C LYS A 42 -18.28 9.49 -0.15
N CYS A 43 -17.87 10.58 -0.80
CA CYS A 43 -18.57 11.12 -1.96
C CYS A 43 -18.01 10.59 -3.28
N TYR A 44 -16.79 10.06 -3.27
CA TYR A 44 -16.04 9.64 -4.45
C TYR A 44 -15.81 10.78 -5.46
N CYS A 45 -15.70 12.01 -4.98
CA CYS A 45 -15.46 13.19 -5.82
C CYS A 45 -14.27 14.00 -5.29
N THR A 46 -13.64 14.77 -6.19
CA THR A 46 -12.53 15.67 -5.90
C THR A 46 -12.96 17.13 -6.01
N TYR A 47 -12.64 17.93 -5.00
CA TYR A 47 -12.94 19.37 -4.98
C TYR A 47 -11.71 20.17 -4.56
N CYS A 48 -11.60 21.39 -5.09
CA CYS A 48 -10.64 22.35 -4.56
C CYS A 48 -11.12 22.96 -3.23
N ASP A 49 -10.24 23.65 -2.50
CA ASP A 49 -10.59 24.32 -1.24
C ASP A 49 -11.86 25.16 -1.33
N ASP A 50 -11.97 25.96 -2.40
CA ASP A 50 -13.09 26.88 -2.60
C ASP A 50 -14.41 26.14 -2.82
N CYS A 51 -14.37 25.01 -3.53
CA CYS A 51 -15.55 24.21 -3.87
C CYS A 51 -15.94 23.21 -2.79
N TRP A 52 -15.01 22.82 -1.90
CA TRP A 52 -15.24 21.82 -0.86
C TRP A 52 -16.45 22.17 0.01
N ASN A 53 -16.42 23.35 0.64
CA ASN A 53 -17.48 23.81 1.55
C ASN A 53 -18.78 24.21 0.83
N GLN A 54 -18.77 24.30 -0.50
CA GLN A 54 -19.98 24.58 -1.28
C GLN A 54 -20.89 23.35 -1.34
N GLN A 55 -20.29 22.15 -1.32
CA GLN A 55 -21.00 20.88 -1.35
C GLN A 55 -21.75 20.65 -0.04
N VAL A 56 -23.04 20.32 -0.14
CA VAL A 56 -23.94 20.13 1.02
C VAL A 56 -23.39 19.15 2.06
N PRO A 57 -22.81 17.98 1.68
CA PRO A 57 -22.27 17.03 2.66
C PRO A 57 -21.03 17.54 3.42
N HIS A 58 -20.31 18.51 2.87
CA HIS A 58 -19.01 18.98 3.37
C HIS A 58 -19.11 20.27 4.20
N ARG A 59 -20.29 20.90 4.25
CA ARG A 59 -20.49 22.12 5.03
C ARG A 59 -20.23 21.85 6.53
N PRO A 60 -19.66 22.82 7.27
CA PRO A 60 -19.44 22.69 8.71
C PRO A 60 -20.73 22.28 9.44
N GLY A 61 -20.63 21.25 10.29
CA GLY A 61 -21.77 20.69 11.04
C GLY A 61 -22.73 19.82 10.20
N LYS A 62 -22.46 19.63 8.91
CA LYS A 62 -23.02 18.55 8.10
C LYS A 62 -22.06 17.37 8.09
N GLY A 63 -22.64 16.19 8.05
CA GLY A 63 -21.94 14.91 8.01
C GLY A 63 -22.90 13.85 7.52
N ASP A 64 -22.46 12.60 7.55
CA ASP A 64 -23.28 11.44 7.23
C ASP A 64 -24.38 11.19 8.27
N ARG A 65 -25.05 10.03 8.20
CA ARG A 65 -26.10 9.62 9.16
C ARG A 65 -25.62 9.68 10.62
N ASP A 66 -24.32 9.54 10.85
CA ASP A 66 -23.70 9.55 12.18
C ASP A 66 -23.08 10.91 12.53
N ARG A 67 -23.29 11.94 11.69
CA ARG A 67 -22.73 13.30 11.80
C ARG A 67 -21.20 13.32 11.74
N THR A 68 -20.59 12.31 11.14
CA THR A 68 -19.15 12.28 10.97
C THR A 68 -18.76 13.24 9.84
N PRO A 69 -17.84 14.20 10.06
CA PRO A 69 -17.39 15.10 9.01
C PRO A 69 -16.73 14.30 7.89
N HIS A 70 -16.83 14.83 6.68
CA HIS A 70 -16.13 14.28 5.52
C HIS A 70 -14.67 14.70 5.59
N GLU A 71 -13.77 13.77 5.30
CA GLU A 71 -12.32 13.99 5.40
C GLU A 71 -11.74 14.45 4.06
N GLN A 72 -10.84 15.42 4.11
CA GLN A 72 -10.05 15.88 2.98
C GLN A 72 -8.79 15.03 2.85
N VAL A 73 -8.69 14.25 1.78
CA VAL A 73 -7.51 13.44 1.48
C VAL A 73 -6.89 13.95 0.18
N HIS A 74 -5.56 14.04 0.11
CA HIS A 74 -4.91 14.41 -1.15
C HIS A 74 -5.21 13.36 -2.25
N PRO A 75 -5.69 13.74 -3.45
CA PRO A 75 -6.12 12.79 -4.48
C PRO A 75 -5.07 11.74 -4.86
N MET A 76 -3.79 12.13 -4.91
CA MET A 76 -2.71 11.19 -5.20
C MET A 76 -2.53 10.13 -4.11
N VAL A 77 -2.76 10.49 -2.85
CA VAL A 77 -2.68 9.54 -1.73
C VAL A 77 -3.84 8.55 -1.84
N ALA A 78 -5.05 9.04 -2.13
CA ALA A 78 -6.22 8.20 -2.34
C ALA A 78 -6.04 7.19 -3.49
N ARG A 79 -5.52 7.62 -4.65
CA ARG A 79 -5.16 6.72 -5.76
C ARG A 79 -4.16 5.66 -5.33
N LYS A 80 -3.14 6.07 -4.58
CA LYS A 80 -2.09 5.12 -4.17
C LYS A 80 -2.63 4.09 -3.19
N ILE A 81 -3.43 4.51 -2.21
CA ILE A 81 -4.13 3.60 -1.30
C ILE A 81 -5.01 2.64 -2.10
N GLY A 82 -5.83 3.14 -3.01
CA GLY A 82 -6.66 2.31 -3.90
C GLY A 82 -5.84 1.26 -4.64
N SER A 83 -4.67 1.63 -5.19
CA SER A 83 -3.80 0.74 -5.97
C SER A 83 -3.16 -0.38 -5.16
N VAL A 84 -3.07 -0.19 -3.84
CA VAL A 84 -2.56 -1.23 -2.94
C VAL A 84 -3.61 -2.32 -2.74
N PHE A 85 -4.89 -1.93 -2.63
CA PHE A 85 -6.03 -2.82 -2.39
C PHE A 85 -6.62 -3.46 -3.64
N ASP A 86 -6.36 -2.89 -4.81
CA ASP A 86 -6.77 -3.46 -6.09
C ASP A 86 -5.81 -4.57 -6.51
N THR A 87 -6.10 -5.77 -6.03
CA THR A 87 -5.37 -6.98 -6.38
C THR A 87 -6.02 -7.63 -7.59
N THR A 88 -5.28 -7.71 -8.69
CA THR A 88 -5.70 -8.46 -9.88
C THR A 88 -5.90 -9.94 -9.53
N ASN A 89 -7.05 -10.51 -9.92
CA ASN A 89 -7.37 -11.93 -9.70
C ASN A 89 -6.82 -12.86 -10.80
N ALA A 90 -6.13 -12.32 -11.81
CA ALA A 90 -5.55 -13.09 -12.89
C ALA A 90 -4.34 -13.90 -12.38
N SER A 91 -4.48 -15.23 -12.40
CA SER A 91 -3.52 -16.18 -11.83
C SER A 91 -2.10 -16.03 -12.40
N ASP A 92 -1.96 -15.69 -13.68
CA ASP A 92 -0.67 -15.47 -14.33
C ASP A 92 0.06 -14.21 -13.83
N VAL A 93 -0.71 -13.15 -13.55
CA VAL A 93 -0.19 -11.90 -12.98
C VAL A 93 0.25 -12.12 -11.54
N VAL A 94 -0.56 -12.80 -10.75
CA VAL A 94 -0.27 -13.15 -9.35
C VAL A 94 0.99 -14.00 -9.26
N GLU A 95 1.08 -15.08 -10.05
CA GLU A 95 2.27 -15.94 -10.12
C GLU A 95 3.54 -15.12 -10.44
N ARG A 96 3.47 -14.23 -11.44
CA ARG A 96 4.61 -13.37 -11.80
C ARG A 96 5.02 -12.42 -10.67
N LEU A 97 4.06 -11.93 -9.89
CA LEU A 97 4.34 -11.08 -8.72
C LEU A 97 5.03 -11.90 -7.63
N HIS A 98 4.55 -13.11 -7.32
CA HIS A 98 5.22 -14.01 -6.36
C HIS A 98 6.64 -14.38 -6.81
N GLN A 99 6.85 -14.66 -8.10
CA GLN A 99 8.20 -14.95 -8.62
C GLN A 99 9.17 -13.77 -8.45
N LYS A 100 8.69 -12.53 -8.59
CA LYS A 100 9.52 -11.34 -8.31
C LYS A 100 9.81 -11.21 -6.81
N ASP A 101 8.81 -11.49 -5.98
CA ASP A 101 8.91 -11.38 -4.53
C ASP A 101 9.80 -12.45 -3.89
N LYS A 102 10.09 -13.57 -4.58
CA LYS A 102 11.10 -14.55 -4.12
C LYS A 102 12.46 -13.92 -3.80
N THR A 103 12.81 -12.81 -4.45
CA THR A 103 14.08 -12.10 -4.19
C THR A 103 14.09 -11.27 -2.90
N SER A 104 12.93 -11.12 -2.24
CA SER A 104 12.79 -10.46 -0.94
C SER A 104 12.87 -11.44 0.24
N LYS A 105 12.96 -12.74 -0.04
CA LYS A 105 13.10 -13.80 0.98
C LYS A 105 14.39 -13.61 1.78
N TRP A 106 14.28 -13.55 3.10
CA TRP A 106 15.41 -13.40 4.00
C TRP A 106 15.86 -14.73 4.59
N PHE A 107 15.02 -15.39 5.37
CA PHE A 107 15.32 -16.72 5.88
C PHE A 107 14.06 -17.55 5.98
N GLY A 108 14.23 -18.86 6.02
CA GLY A 108 13.14 -19.82 6.04
C GLY A 108 13.52 -21.14 6.68
N VAL A 109 12.55 -22.03 6.82
CA VAL A 109 12.79 -23.39 7.33
C VAL A 109 12.56 -24.38 6.21
N VAL A 110 13.64 -25.00 5.74
CA VAL A 110 13.61 -26.06 4.72
C VAL A 110 13.84 -27.43 5.34
N ARG A 111 13.49 -28.50 4.61
CA ARG A 111 13.79 -29.87 5.04
C ARG A 111 15.00 -30.40 4.30
N ASP A 112 15.96 -30.93 5.04
CA ASP A 112 17.11 -31.62 4.45
C ASP A 112 16.71 -32.97 3.80
N ARG A 113 17.67 -33.66 3.20
CA ARG A 113 17.45 -34.98 2.58
C ARG A 113 16.93 -36.07 3.54
N TYR A 114 16.98 -35.83 4.85
CA TYR A 114 16.47 -36.71 5.90
C TYR A 114 15.15 -36.19 6.50
N GLY A 115 14.55 -35.15 5.92
CA GLY A 115 13.31 -34.55 6.38
C GLY A 115 13.46 -33.65 7.60
N ARG A 116 14.69 -33.34 8.05
CA ARG A 116 14.93 -32.53 9.25
C ARG A 116 14.83 -31.04 8.92
N PRO A 117 14.20 -30.22 9.78
CA PRO A 117 14.12 -28.78 9.57
C PRO A 117 15.51 -28.16 9.71
N VAL A 118 15.87 -27.32 8.74
CA VAL A 118 17.12 -26.54 8.69
C VAL A 118 16.75 -25.10 8.40
N LEU A 119 17.32 -24.18 9.17
CA LEU A 119 17.22 -22.76 8.88
C LEU A 119 18.10 -22.44 7.66
N GLU A 120 17.49 -21.88 6.63
CA GLU A 120 18.18 -21.43 5.41
C GLU A 120 18.13 -19.91 5.34
N ASP A 121 19.29 -19.27 5.19
CA ASP A 121 19.44 -17.83 4.94
C ASP A 121 19.68 -17.60 3.45
N TYR A 122 18.92 -16.68 2.87
CA TYR A 122 18.95 -16.32 1.46
C TYR A 122 19.75 -15.02 1.19
N GLY A 123 20.38 -14.43 2.22
CA GLY A 123 21.32 -13.32 2.10
C GLY A 123 20.68 -11.94 1.89
N ARG A 124 19.34 -11.84 1.99
CA ARG A 124 18.61 -10.58 1.74
C ARG A 124 19.06 -9.44 2.65
N TYR A 125 19.27 -9.71 3.93
CA TYR A 125 19.70 -8.70 4.89
C TYR A 125 21.04 -8.06 4.47
N GLU A 126 22.01 -8.87 4.05
CA GLU A 126 23.31 -8.38 3.57
C GLU A 126 23.17 -7.52 2.31
N ILE A 127 22.34 -7.96 1.37
CA ILE A 127 22.06 -7.22 0.12
C ILE A 127 21.47 -5.84 0.44
N LEU A 128 20.50 -5.76 1.35
CA LEU A 128 19.86 -4.48 1.70
C LEU A 128 20.80 -3.55 2.47
N CYS A 129 21.61 -4.07 3.39
CA CYS A 129 22.63 -3.28 4.09
C CYS A 129 23.68 -2.73 3.12
N ALA A 130 24.14 -3.54 2.17
CA ALA A 130 25.10 -3.11 1.15
C ALA A 130 24.52 -2.06 0.19
N ALA A 131 23.23 -2.19 -0.17
CA ALA A 131 22.54 -1.24 -1.03
C ALA A 131 22.30 0.12 -0.34
N GLY A 132 21.92 0.11 0.94
CA GLY A 132 21.65 1.32 1.74
C GLY A 132 22.90 2.15 2.04
N ALA A 133 24.04 1.49 2.27
CA ALA A 133 25.29 2.17 2.58
C ALA A 133 25.80 3.04 1.42
N GLY A 134 25.46 2.73 0.17
CA GLY A 134 25.95 3.44 -1.01
C GLY A 134 27.44 3.21 -1.29
N ARG A 135 27.84 3.34 -2.56
CA ARG A 135 29.24 3.15 -3.02
C ARG A 135 30.16 4.33 -2.69
N ARG A 136 30.05 4.95 -1.52
CA ARG A 136 30.93 6.05 -1.13
C ARG A 136 31.95 5.54 -0.12
N ASP A 137 33.22 5.83 -0.35
CA ASP A 137 34.36 5.55 0.55
C ASP A 137 34.23 6.24 1.94
N SER A 138 33.08 6.88 2.22
CA SER A 138 32.74 7.58 3.46
C SER A 138 31.27 7.36 3.85
N ALA A 139 30.67 6.26 3.42
CA ALA A 139 29.33 5.87 3.85
C ALA A 139 29.31 5.69 5.38
N PRO A 140 28.42 6.38 6.12
CA PRO A 140 28.29 6.17 7.54
C PRO A 140 27.86 4.73 7.82
N LEU A 141 28.43 4.12 8.86
CA LEU A 141 27.95 2.83 9.38
C LEU A 141 26.44 2.91 9.60
N GLN A 142 25.69 2.05 8.91
CA GLN A 142 24.25 1.93 9.09
C GLN A 142 23.94 0.92 10.20
N PHE A 143 22.91 1.22 10.98
CA PHE A 143 22.38 0.38 12.06
C PHE A 143 20.89 0.13 11.79
N PRO A 144 20.54 -0.89 10.98
CA PRO A 144 19.17 -1.14 10.59
C PRO A 144 18.24 -1.40 11.78
N ARG A 145 17.00 -0.92 11.65
CA ARG A 145 15.89 -1.18 12.58
C ARG A 145 14.88 -2.06 11.89
N LEU A 146 14.57 -3.19 12.53
CA LEU A 146 13.63 -4.18 12.02
C LEU A 146 12.24 -3.92 12.60
N VAL A 147 11.23 -3.89 11.73
CA VAL A 147 9.82 -3.73 12.10
C VAL A 147 9.03 -4.91 11.54
N SER A 148 8.26 -5.59 12.37
CA SER A 148 7.40 -6.72 11.95
C SER A 148 5.99 -6.51 12.47
N PHE A 149 5.02 -6.98 11.68
CA PHE A 149 3.62 -7.09 12.09
C PHE A 149 3.30 -8.57 12.27
N ILE A 150 2.76 -8.93 13.43
CA ILE A 150 2.49 -10.31 13.82
C ILE A 150 0.98 -10.49 13.99
N GLY A 151 0.42 -11.56 13.41
CA GLY A 151 -1.01 -11.85 13.45
C GLY A 151 -1.38 -13.04 12.58
N VAL A 152 -2.65 -13.43 12.63
CA VAL A 152 -3.20 -14.53 11.83
C VAL A 152 -3.05 -14.28 10.32
N THR A 153 -3.15 -15.34 9.52
CA THR A 153 -3.21 -15.25 8.05
C THR A 153 -4.41 -14.38 7.64
N ASN A 154 -4.26 -13.63 6.54
CA ASN A 154 -5.26 -12.70 6.01
C ASN A 154 -5.69 -11.52 6.90
N ALA A 155 -4.98 -11.26 8.01
CA ALA A 155 -5.17 -10.04 8.80
C ALA A 155 -4.68 -8.74 8.11
N GLY A 156 -4.21 -8.79 6.86
CA GLY A 156 -3.76 -7.62 6.09
C GLY A 156 -2.32 -7.16 6.38
N LYS A 157 -1.47 -8.01 6.97
CA LYS A 157 -0.07 -7.68 7.34
C LYS A 157 0.76 -7.25 6.12
N SER A 158 0.84 -8.10 5.10
CA SER A 158 1.54 -7.82 3.84
C SER A 158 0.97 -6.60 3.13
N THR A 159 -0.35 -6.42 3.17
CA THR A 159 -1.04 -5.25 2.60
C THR A 159 -0.65 -3.95 3.32
N LEU A 160 -0.52 -3.97 4.65
CA LEU A 160 -0.07 -2.81 5.42
C LEU A 160 1.37 -2.44 5.08
N ILE A 161 2.27 -3.42 5.01
CA ILE A 161 3.67 -3.18 4.62
C ILE A 161 3.73 -2.64 3.17
N LYS A 162 2.97 -3.24 2.24
CA LYS A 162 2.85 -2.76 0.86
C LYS A 162 2.38 -1.31 0.80
N LEU A 163 1.42 -0.92 1.65
CA LEU A 163 0.94 0.45 1.76
C LEU A 163 2.04 1.40 2.24
N LEU A 164 2.74 1.07 3.33
CA LEU A 164 3.80 1.91 3.89
C LEU A 164 4.91 2.17 2.86
N ILE A 165 5.38 1.12 2.18
CA ILE A 165 6.39 1.22 1.14
C ILE A 165 5.86 2.03 -0.05
N SER A 166 4.64 1.78 -0.49
CA SER A 166 4.04 2.45 -1.65
C SER A 166 3.88 3.97 -1.44
N LEU A 167 3.49 4.39 -0.25
CA LEU A 167 3.36 5.80 0.10
C LEU A 167 4.74 6.46 0.20
N ALA A 168 5.68 5.85 0.92
CA ALA A 168 7.03 6.38 1.07
C ALA A 168 7.77 6.47 -0.28
N ASP A 169 7.66 5.45 -1.14
CA ASP A 169 8.32 5.46 -2.46
C ASP A 169 7.77 6.58 -3.35
N ALA A 170 6.46 6.83 -3.32
CA ALA A 170 5.85 7.91 -4.09
C ALA A 170 6.39 9.29 -3.67
N GLU A 171 6.57 9.52 -2.36
CA GLU A 171 7.15 10.77 -1.84
C GLU A 171 8.64 10.92 -2.19
N HIS A 172 9.36 9.81 -2.37
CA HIS A 172 10.81 9.79 -2.60
C HIS A 172 11.22 9.54 -4.06
N GLY A 173 10.31 9.82 -4.99
CA GLY A 173 10.58 9.86 -6.43
C GLY A 173 10.27 8.57 -7.20
N GLY A 174 9.51 7.64 -6.61
CA GLY A 174 8.99 6.45 -7.29
C GLY A 174 10.09 5.55 -7.84
N ARG A 175 11.06 5.20 -6.99
CA ARG A 175 12.22 4.40 -7.39
C ARG A 175 11.88 2.92 -7.60
N GLY A 176 10.65 2.51 -7.29
CA GLY A 176 10.18 1.15 -7.50
C GLY A 176 10.71 0.21 -6.43
N PHE A 177 10.60 0.60 -5.16
CA PHE A 177 11.02 -0.28 -4.06
C PHE A 177 10.19 -1.56 -4.04
N PRO A 178 10.81 -2.73 -3.84
CA PRO A 178 10.08 -3.98 -3.68
C PRO A 178 9.11 -3.90 -2.49
N SER A 179 7.93 -4.46 -2.64
CA SER A 179 6.91 -4.55 -1.60
C SER A 179 6.24 -5.94 -1.64
N PRO A 180 5.67 -6.41 -0.52
CA PRO A 180 4.95 -7.69 -0.49
C PRO A 180 3.85 -7.79 -1.53
N VAL A 181 3.57 -9.01 -1.97
CA VAL A 181 2.36 -9.32 -2.73
C VAL A 181 1.22 -9.47 -1.72
N ALA A 182 0.22 -8.58 -1.80
CA ALA A 182 -0.98 -8.71 -0.98
C ALA A 182 -1.78 -9.93 -1.45
N GLY A 183 -2.18 -10.78 -0.50
CA GLY A 183 -2.97 -11.97 -0.79
C GLY A 183 -4.39 -11.66 -1.24
N ASN A 184 -4.92 -12.56 -2.06
CA ASN A 184 -6.30 -12.49 -2.54
C ASN A 184 -7.25 -13.08 -1.49
N VAL A 185 -8.38 -12.41 -1.27
CA VAL A 185 -9.47 -12.89 -0.39
C VAL A 185 -10.02 -14.24 -0.88
N ALA A 186 -9.90 -14.56 -2.18
CA ALA A 186 -10.30 -15.86 -2.73
C ALA A 186 -9.40 -17.03 -2.28
N ASP A 187 -8.17 -16.76 -1.86
CA ASP A 187 -7.16 -17.75 -1.47
C ASP A 187 -7.06 -17.88 0.06
N ASP A 188 -8.21 -17.76 0.74
CA ASP A 188 -8.35 -17.51 2.19
C ASP A 188 -7.71 -18.58 3.11
N SER A 189 -7.22 -19.68 2.54
CA SER A 189 -6.65 -20.82 3.27
C SER A 189 -5.30 -21.28 2.75
N ILE A 190 -4.63 -20.52 1.89
CA ILE A 190 -3.28 -20.82 1.39
C ILE A 190 -2.37 -19.65 1.78
N PRO A 191 -1.28 -19.88 2.55
CA PRO A 191 -0.33 -18.82 2.85
C PRO A 191 0.19 -18.17 1.57
N THR A 192 0.21 -16.83 1.50
CA THR A 192 0.81 -16.11 0.37
C THR A 192 2.34 -16.03 0.43
N SER A 193 2.90 -16.27 1.61
CA SER A 193 4.32 -16.37 1.85
C SER A 193 4.56 -17.55 2.79
N GLY A 194 5.40 -18.48 2.38
CA GLY A 194 6.15 -19.27 3.34
C GLY A 194 7.43 -18.52 3.63
N ASP A 195 7.95 -18.70 4.83
CA ASP A 195 9.21 -18.08 5.25
C ASP A 195 9.09 -16.58 5.56
N VAL A 196 10.24 -15.94 5.83
CA VAL A 196 10.33 -14.55 6.29
C VAL A 196 10.94 -13.69 5.19
N HIS A 197 10.24 -12.61 4.84
CA HIS A 197 10.65 -11.66 3.80
C HIS A 197 11.10 -10.33 4.42
N LEU A 198 11.98 -9.61 3.72
CA LEU A 198 12.57 -8.36 4.19
C LEU A 198 12.60 -7.27 3.11
N TYR A 199 12.08 -6.10 3.46
CA TYR A 199 11.91 -4.95 2.57
C TYR A 199 12.52 -3.69 3.17
N SER A 200 13.09 -2.82 2.35
CA SER A 200 13.60 -1.52 2.80
C SER A 200 12.48 -0.49 2.83
N ASP A 201 12.50 0.37 3.85
CA ASP A 201 11.70 1.58 3.87
C ASP A 201 12.31 2.66 2.96
N PRO A 202 11.59 3.11 1.90
CA PRO A 202 12.10 4.11 0.97
C PRO A 202 12.51 5.42 1.63
N ALA A 203 11.81 5.82 2.69
CA ALA A 203 12.03 7.09 3.38
C ALA A 203 13.33 7.11 4.20
N SER A 204 13.80 5.96 4.70
CA SER A 204 14.94 5.88 5.61
C SER A 204 16.13 5.05 5.10
N VAL A 205 16.07 4.47 3.90
CA VAL A 205 17.11 3.58 3.36
C VAL A 205 18.52 4.19 3.35
N GLY A 206 18.63 5.51 3.19
CA GLY A 206 19.91 6.25 3.18
C GLY A 206 20.34 6.76 4.55
N ASP A 207 19.54 6.59 5.59
CA ASP A 207 19.82 7.12 6.92
C ASP A 207 20.85 6.26 7.67
N ARG A 208 21.36 6.80 8.78
CA ARG A 208 22.19 6.02 9.72
C ARG A 208 21.43 4.87 10.37
N HIS A 209 20.10 4.96 10.48
CA HIS A 209 19.25 3.96 11.11
C HIS A 209 18.08 3.56 10.20
N PRO A 210 18.38 2.92 9.05
CA PRO A 210 17.37 2.59 8.06
C PRO A 210 16.34 1.64 8.65
N VAL A 211 15.06 1.85 8.33
CA VAL A 211 13.98 0.93 8.69
C VAL A 211 13.88 -0.16 7.63
N MET A 212 13.69 -1.40 8.07
CA MET A 212 13.36 -2.52 7.21
C MET A 212 12.10 -3.21 7.76
N TYR A 213 11.15 -3.47 6.86
CA TYR A 213 9.92 -4.17 7.18
C TYR A 213 10.10 -5.67 6.96
N ILE A 214 9.69 -6.45 7.95
CA ILE A 214 9.66 -7.90 7.92
C ILE A 214 8.21 -8.33 7.67
N ASP A 215 8.00 -9.04 6.57
CA ASP A 215 6.74 -9.74 6.34
C ASP A 215 6.90 -11.21 6.73
N CYS A 216 5.98 -11.66 7.58
CA CYS A 216 6.00 -13.00 8.16
C CYS A 216 4.72 -13.73 7.76
N GLU A 217 4.85 -15.04 7.58
CA GLU A 217 3.69 -15.93 7.51
C GLU A 217 2.74 -15.70 8.70
N GLY A 218 1.43 -15.72 8.42
CA GLY A 218 0.42 -15.61 9.46
C GLY A 218 0.23 -16.91 10.23
N PHE A 219 -0.21 -16.79 11.48
CA PHE A 219 -0.65 -17.97 12.23
C PHE A 219 -1.90 -18.58 11.61
N GLU A 220 -2.14 -19.87 11.88
CA GLU A 220 -3.35 -20.62 11.51
C GLU A 220 -3.54 -20.87 10.00
N GLY A 221 -2.53 -20.60 9.16
CA GLY A 221 -2.53 -20.94 7.73
C GLY A 221 -2.40 -22.45 7.39
N GLY A 222 -2.08 -23.28 8.39
CA GLY A 222 -1.83 -24.72 8.23
C GLY A 222 -0.44 -25.04 7.64
N GLU A 223 -0.13 -26.32 7.39
CA GLU A 223 1.13 -26.76 6.75
C GLU A 223 1.06 -26.71 5.20
N LYS A 224 0.10 -25.98 4.63
CA LYS A 224 -0.07 -25.94 3.18
C LYS A 224 1.11 -25.19 2.56
N ILE A 225 1.59 -25.72 1.44
CA ILE A 225 2.62 -25.07 0.64
C ILE A 225 2.07 -23.69 0.21
N PRO A 226 2.80 -22.61 0.46
CA PRO A 226 2.41 -21.27 0.04
C PRO A 226 2.23 -21.18 -1.48
N LEU A 227 1.43 -20.19 -1.93
CA LEU A 227 1.25 -19.86 -3.35
C LEU A 227 2.56 -19.47 -4.04
#